data_AF-A0A9W8GRN5-F1
#
_entry.id   AF-A0A9W8GRN5-F1
#
_cell.length_a   1.000
_cell.length_b   1.000
_cell.length_c   1.000
_cell.angle_alpha   90.00
_cell.angle_beta   90.00
_cell.angle_gamma   90.00
#
_symmetry.space_group_name_H-M   'P 1'
#
loop_
_entity.id
_entity.type
_entity.pdbx_description
1 polymer ?
#
loop_
_entity_poly.entity_id
_entity_poly.type
_entity_poly.pdbx_seq_one_letter_code
_entity_poly.pdbx_strand_id
1 'polypeptide(L)'
;GSAMGTSYQTPGAVRTKELLPPSDDEKLEGRRKWLYNELSDRGEPMQFPDLLRNLGLPPVDDPFENVAPRLFHSLAESAPFLNVNKMQQTCMEGTAVLQPSGAFEKSSFFTLDKEKAVNSYFQRLVNLMYEEAARHNASSGQAEGNGKTIPERMYRLVDYQTKEVPNSGGLKMDLVFFYPRQPENINNVHIIVEGKLKNMPDPIAVKAFAQIADYQYNVWKAQHTRAFVPVLFLHGSKLDLVVFARDHWYRVELGPVCYDKQTIDGHDIDDVRLTMARLYYVITQPSESFGHICDVSRGWKHVSFVRDSGVNSVLTTPMSSPDPTTDSVALLGHISRF
;
A
#
# COMPACT_ATOMS: atom_id res chain seq x y z
N GLY A 1 -42.14 50.66 6.45
CA GLY A 1 -41.50 49.51 5.79
C GLY A 1 -40.14 49.31 6.43
N SER A 2 -40.01 48.28 7.26
CA SER A 2 -38.78 47.95 7.98
C SER A 2 -37.78 47.28 7.04
N ALA A 3 -36.57 47.82 6.96
CA ALA A 3 -35.44 47.15 6.32
C ALA A 3 -34.75 46.26 7.37
N MET A 4 -34.90 44.94 7.22
CA MET A 4 -34.10 43.96 7.96
C MET A 4 -32.69 43.96 7.39
N GLY A 5 -31.71 44.38 8.20
CA GLY A 5 -30.31 44.13 7.95
C GLY A 5 -29.96 42.70 8.35
N THR A 6 -29.77 41.81 7.37
CA THR A 6 -29.15 40.51 7.60
C THR A 6 -27.64 40.67 7.62
N SER A 7 -27.06 40.76 8.82
CA SER A 7 -25.62 40.60 9.01
C SER A 7 -25.25 39.15 8.69
N TYR A 8 -24.48 38.93 7.63
CA TYR A 8 -23.78 37.65 7.43
C TYR A 8 -22.71 37.56 8.51
N GLN A 9 -22.97 36.78 9.56
CA GLN A 9 -21.93 36.33 10.46
C GLN A 9 -21.09 35.32 9.71
N THR A 10 -19.86 35.72 9.36
CA THR A 10 -18.82 34.81 8.91
C THR A 10 -18.64 33.73 9.98
N PRO A 11 -18.76 32.43 9.66
CA PRO A 11 -18.45 31.37 10.61
C PRO A 11 -17.03 31.59 11.13
N GLY A 12 -16.90 31.67 12.46
CA GLY A 12 -15.65 31.98 13.12
C GLY A 12 -14.54 31.06 12.63
N ALA A 13 -13.44 31.66 12.20
CA ALA A 13 -12.18 30.95 12.04
C ALA A 13 -11.79 30.38 13.40
N VAL A 14 -12.11 29.11 13.63
CA VAL A 14 -11.45 28.30 14.64
C VAL A 14 -10.02 28.16 14.15
N ARG A 15 -9.16 29.12 14.53
CA ARG A 15 -7.72 28.92 14.53
C ARG A 15 -7.46 27.78 15.51
N THR A 16 -7.47 26.54 15.01
CA THR A 16 -6.67 25.49 15.61
C THR A 16 -5.29 26.08 15.80
N LYS A 17 -4.81 26.15 17.05
CA LYS A 17 -3.39 26.38 17.30
C LYS A 17 -2.67 25.38 16.40
N GLU A 18 -1.94 25.86 15.39
CA GLU A 18 -1.00 25.03 14.65
C GLU A 18 -0.06 24.45 15.71
N LEU A 19 -0.32 23.20 16.09
CA LEU A 19 0.60 22.43 16.89
C LEU A 19 1.76 22.20 15.94
N LEU A 20 2.79 23.04 16.06
CA LEU A 20 4.04 22.83 15.36
C LEU A 20 4.47 21.38 15.58
N PRO A 21 4.97 20.69 14.54
CA PRO A 21 5.43 19.32 14.69
C PRO A 21 6.44 19.27 15.84
N PRO A 22 6.30 18.31 16.77
CA PRO A 22 7.24 18.18 17.87
C PRO A 22 8.66 17.97 17.33
N SER A 23 9.66 18.51 18.05
CA SER A 23 11.06 18.34 17.64
C SER A 23 11.45 16.86 17.58
N ASP A 24 12.47 16.53 16.78
CA ASP A 24 12.96 15.17 16.63
C ASP A 24 13.39 14.50 17.96
N ASP A 25 13.61 15.31 19.01
CA ASP A 25 14.04 14.89 20.35
C ASP A 25 12.88 14.50 21.29
N GLU A 26 11.61 14.69 20.90
CA GLU A 26 10.49 14.27 21.74
C GLU A 26 10.29 12.74 21.74
N LYS A 27 9.86 12.22 22.90
CA LYS A 27 9.54 10.80 23.09
C LYS A 27 8.49 10.37 22.06
N LEU A 28 8.73 9.25 21.38
CA LEU A 28 7.87 8.59 20.37
C LEU A 28 6.35 8.73 20.64
N GLU A 29 5.93 8.58 21.89
CA GLU A 29 4.53 8.68 22.31
C GLU A 29 3.92 10.09 22.12
N GLY A 30 4.71 11.15 22.36
CA GLY A 30 4.29 12.54 22.15
C GLY A 30 4.00 12.83 20.68
N ARG A 31 4.93 12.41 19.79
CA ARG A 31 4.76 12.52 18.34
C ARG A 31 3.53 11.76 17.83
N ARG A 32 3.34 10.52 18.29
CA ARG A 32 2.16 9.71 17.94
C ARG A 32 0.85 10.35 18.38
N LYS A 33 0.81 10.91 19.58
CA LYS A 33 -0.36 11.64 20.07
C LYS A 33 -0.65 12.89 19.23
N TRP A 34 0.38 13.65 18.88
CA TRP A 34 0.24 14.81 18.00
C TRP A 34 -0.30 14.41 16.63
N LEU A 35 0.31 13.42 15.96
CA LEU A 35 -0.12 12.92 14.66
C LEU A 35 -1.57 12.43 14.67
N TYR A 36 -1.98 11.71 15.71
CA TYR A 36 -3.37 11.28 15.86
C TYR A 36 -4.31 12.48 15.89
N ASN A 37 -4.05 13.47 16.76
CA ASN A 37 -4.90 14.66 16.88
C ASN A 37 -4.95 15.49 15.59
N GLU A 38 -3.86 15.54 14.85
CA GLU A 38 -3.81 16.30 13.59
C GLU A 38 -4.58 15.62 12.46
N LEU A 39 -4.51 14.29 12.37
CA LEU A 39 -4.97 13.55 11.20
C LEU A 39 -6.27 12.76 11.39
N SER A 40 -6.66 12.41 12.63
CA SER A 40 -7.78 11.47 12.86
C SER A 40 -9.08 11.92 12.20
N ASP A 41 -9.35 13.23 12.23
CA ASP A 41 -10.62 13.81 11.79
C ASP A 41 -10.60 14.19 10.30
N ARG A 42 -9.49 13.93 9.60
CA ARG A 42 -9.28 14.21 8.17
C ARG A 42 -9.35 12.96 7.30
N GLY A 43 -9.96 11.91 7.84
CA GLY A 43 -10.10 10.62 7.19
C GLY A 43 -11.34 10.53 6.34
N GLU A 44 -11.17 10.10 5.09
CA GLU A 44 -12.27 9.89 4.16
C GLU A 44 -12.37 8.41 3.77
N PRO A 45 -13.38 7.66 4.26
CA PRO A 45 -13.65 6.33 3.75
C PRO A 45 -14.24 6.43 2.34
N MET A 46 -13.73 5.63 1.40
CA MET A 46 -14.22 5.64 0.02
C MET A 46 -14.12 4.27 -0.65
N GLN A 47 -14.76 4.14 -1.81
CA GLN A 47 -14.66 2.95 -2.64
C GLN A 47 -13.37 2.97 -3.47
N PHE A 48 -12.88 1.78 -3.83
CA PHE A 48 -11.63 1.65 -4.58
C PHE A 48 -11.60 2.43 -5.90
N PRO A 49 -12.65 2.43 -6.75
CA PRO A 49 -12.66 3.23 -7.97
C PRO A 49 -12.60 4.75 -7.72
N ASP A 50 -13.21 5.22 -6.63
CA ASP A 50 -13.20 6.65 -6.25
C ASP A 50 -11.80 7.06 -5.79
N LEU A 51 -11.10 6.18 -5.06
CA LEU A 51 -9.70 6.39 -4.71
C LEU A 51 -8.83 6.53 -5.96
N LEU A 52 -8.97 5.63 -6.94
CA LEU A 52 -8.18 5.73 -8.17
C LEU A 52 -8.41 7.07 -8.87
N ARG A 53 -9.66 7.53 -8.95
CA ARG A 53 -10.01 8.83 -9.51
C ARG A 53 -9.40 10.00 -8.73
N ASN A 54 -9.50 9.98 -7.40
CA ASN A 54 -8.96 11.04 -6.54
C ASN A 54 -7.43 11.12 -6.60
N LEU A 55 -6.76 9.98 -6.76
CA LEU A 55 -5.31 9.92 -6.92
C LEU A 55 -4.85 10.18 -8.36
N GLY A 56 -5.77 10.40 -9.31
CA GLY A 56 -5.43 10.55 -10.74
C GLY A 56 -4.82 9.28 -11.35
N LEU A 57 -5.07 8.13 -10.73
CA LEU A 57 -4.63 6.83 -11.20
C LEU A 57 -5.48 6.38 -12.39
N PRO A 58 -4.90 5.60 -13.32
CA PRO A 58 -5.72 4.96 -14.34
C PRO A 58 -6.83 4.14 -13.69
N PRO A 59 -8.00 4.03 -14.34
CA PRO A 59 -8.99 3.05 -13.92
C PRO A 59 -8.37 1.65 -13.95
N VAL A 60 -9.03 0.70 -13.28
CA VAL A 60 -8.63 -0.71 -13.36
C VAL A 60 -8.75 -1.14 -14.83
N ASP A 61 -7.62 -1.34 -15.51
CA ASP A 61 -7.62 -1.73 -16.92
C ASP A 61 -8.15 -3.16 -17.11
N ASP A 62 -8.51 -3.49 -18.34
CA ASP A 62 -9.07 -4.79 -18.74
C ASP A 62 -8.28 -6.02 -18.22
N PRO A 63 -6.92 -6.05 -18.17
CA PRO A 63 -6.19 -7.18 -17.57
C PRO A 63 -6.56 -7.42 -16.10
N PHE A 64 -6.88 -6.38 -15.34
CA PHE A 64 -7.23 -6.51 -13.93
C PHE A 64 -8.73 -6.75 -13.70
N GLU A 65 -9.58 -6.32 -14.61
CA GLU A 65 -11.02 -6.63 -14.54
C GLU A 65 -11.34 -8.04 -15.05
N ASN A 66 -10.64 -8.52 -16.08
CA ASN A 66 -11.00 -9.76 -16.78
C ASN A 66 -10.00 -10.92 -16.56
N VAL A 67 -8.71 -10.63 -16.40
CA VAL A 67 -7.65 -11.67 -16.32
C VAL A 67 -7.25 -11.95 -14.89
N ALA A 68 -6.91 -10.91 -14.11
CA ALA A 68 -6.43 -11.04 -12.74
C ALA A 68 -7.39 -11.79 -11.80
N PRO A 69 -8.72 -11.60 -11.84
CA PRO A 69 -9.61 -12.37 -10.99
C PRO A 69 -9.50 -13.87 -11.30
N ARG A 70 -9.50 -14.24 -12.58
CA ARG A 70 -9.37 -15.65 -13.00
C ARG A 70 -8.03 -16.25 -12.61
N LEU A 71 -6.96 -15.46 -12.69
CA LEU A 71 -5.61 -15.86 -12.31
C LEU A 71 -5.53 -16.28 -10.84
N PHE A 72 -6.19 -15.55 -9.95
CA PHE A 72 -6.10 -15.76 -8.52
C PHE A 72 -7.21 -16.67 -7.95
N HIS A 73 -8.00 -17.32 -8.81
CA HIS A 73 -9.08 -18.18 -8.37
C HIS A 73 -8.57 -19.38 -7.54
N SER A 74 -7.50 -20.05 -7.98
CA SER A 74 -6.89 -21.16 -7.23
C SER A 74 -6.30 -20.72 -5.88
N LEU A 75 -5.77 -19.50 -5.81
CA LEU A 75 -5.27 -18.91 -4.57
C LEU A 75 -6.42 -18.57 -3.62
N ALA A 76 -7.54 -18.07 -4.15
CA ALA A 76 -8.73 -17.84 -3.36
C ALA A 76 -9.28 -19.15 -2.78
N GLU A 77 -9.49 -20.19 -3.60
CA GLU A 77 -9.97 -21.50 -3.14
C GLU A 77 -9.09 -22.12 -2.03
N SER A 78 -7.79 -21.83 -2.05
CA SER A 78 -6.81 -22.33 -1.07
C SER A 78 -6.50 -21.36 0.07
N ALA A 79 -7.17 -20.20 0.13
CA ALA A 79 -7.00 -19.25 1.21
C ALA A 79 -7.38 -19.91 2.57
N PRO A 80 -6.65 -19.59 3.65
CA PRO A 80 -6.89 -20.18 4.95
C PRO A 80 -8.15 -19.60 5.58
N PHE A 81 -8.64 -20.26 6.62
CA PHE A 81 -9.60 -19.74 7.57
C PHE A 81 -8.87 -19.13 8.78
N LEU A 82 -9.29 -17.94 9.21
CA LEU A 82 -8.77 -17.27 10.41
C LEU A 82 -9.72 -17.49 11.58
N ASN A 83 -9.31 -18.32 12.55
CA ASN A 83 -9.91 -18.37 13.87
C ASN A 83 -9.25 -17.31 14.77
N VAL A 84 -9.98 -16.83 15.79
CA VAL A 84 -9.62 -15.78 16.78
C VAL A 84 -8.18 -15.84 17.31
N ASN A 85 -7.50 -16.99 17.22
CA ASN A 85 -6.10 -17.14 17.63
C ASN A 85 -5.21 -17.96 16.66
N LYS A 86 -5.72 -18.44 15.52
CA LYS A 86 -4.99 -19.36 14.64
C LYS A 86 -5.46 -19.25 13.19
N MET A 87 -4.54 -19.23 12.25
CA MET A 87 -4.86 -19.55 10.86
C MET A 87 -4.85 -21.06 10.65
N GLN A 88 -5.88 -21.58 10.01
CA GLN A 88 -6.01 -22.98 9.62
C GLN A 88 -6.20 -23.04 8.12
N GLN A 89 -5.40 -23.86 7.43
CA GLN A 89 -5.58 -24.04 6.00
C GLN A 89 -6.80 -24.90 5.74
N THR A 90 -7.72 -24.40 4.92
CA THR A 90 -8.91 -25.12 4.52
C THR A 90 -8.52 -26.21 3.50
N CYS A 91 -8.67 -27.48 3.86
CA CYS A 91 -8.77 -28.54 2.88
C CYS A 91 -10.20 -28.51 2.35
N MET A 92 -10.40 -28.08 1.10
CA MET A 92 -11.68 -28.33 0.44
C MET A 92 -11.83 -29.84 0.25
N GLU A 93 -12.73 -30.46 1.01
CA GLU A 93 -13.26 -31.78 0.66
C GLU A 93 -14.15 -31.60 -0.58
N GLY A 94 -13.61 -31.74 -1.80
CA GLY A 94 -14.49 -31.73 -2.97
C GLY A 94 -13.89 -31.66 -4.37
N THR A 95 -12.65 -31.21 -4.58
CA THR A 95 -12.12 -31.04 -5.94
C THR A 95 -10.76 -31.71 -6.08
N ALA A 96 -10.70 -32.67 -7.00
CA ALA A 96 -9.50 -33.40 -7.35
C ALA A 96 -8.44 -32.46 -7.96
N VAL A 97 -7.44 -32.14 -7.16
CA VAL A 97 -6.00 -32.22 -7.49
C VAL A 97 -5.61 -31.75 -8.90
N LEU A 98 -5.23 -30.47 -9.01
CA LEU A 98 -3.96 -30.13 -9.64
C LEU A 98 -2.93 -30.05 -8.52
N GLN A 99 -2.20 -31.13 -8.31
CA GLN A 99 -1.02 -31.16 -7.43
C GLN A 99 0.11 -30.45 -8.17
N PRO A 100 0.62 -29.28 -7.72
CA PRO A 100 1.99 -28.92 -8.06
C PRO A 100 2.87 -29.94 -7.33
N SER A 101 3.79 -30.56 -8.07
CA SER A 101 4.81 -31.46 -7.54
C SER A 101 5.67 -30.73 -6.52
N GLY A 102 5.28 -30.83 -5.26
CA GLY A 102 5.89 -30.19 -4.11
C GLY A 102 5.01 -30.53 -2.92
N ALA A 103 5.33 -31.65 -2.26
CA ALA A 103 4.58 -32.25 -1.17
C ALA A 103 4.03 -31.22 -0.17
N PHE A 104 2.73 -30.92 -0.29
CA PHE A 104 1.95 -30.49 0.85
C PHE A 104 1.41 -31.75 1.51
N GLU A 105 2.09 -32.18 2.57
CA GLU A 105 1.53 -33.17 3.47
C GLU A 105 0.15 -32.68 3.93
N LYS A 106 -0.87 -33.47 3.58
CA LYS A 106 -2.19 -33.39 4.21
C LYS A 106 -1.97 -33.37 5.73
N SER A 107 -2.42 -32.31 6.41
CA SER A 107 -2.45 -32.11 7.88
C SER A 107 -1.34 -31.31 8.58
N SER A 108 -0.56 -30.47 7.89
CA SER A 108 0.28 -29.49 8.60
C SER A 108 -0.56 -28.28 9.09
N PHE A 109 -1.21 -28.41 10.24
CA PHE A 109 -1.75 -27.25 10.97
C PHE A 109 -0.59 -26.38 11.42
N PHE A 110 -0.24 -25.34 10.66
CA PHE A 110 0.74 -24.37 11.10
C PHE A 110 0.12 -23.53 12.23
N THR A 111 0.47 -23.86 13.47
CA THR A 111 0.19 -22.96 14.60
C THR A 111 1.22 -21.84 14.53
N LEU A 112 0.99 -20.88 13.63
CA LEU A 112 1.82 -19.70 13.53
C LEU A 112 1.55 -18.80 14.74
N ASP A 113 2.62 -18.28 15.34
CA ASP A 113 2.56 -17.37 16.47
C ASP A 113 1.69 -16.13 16.13
N LYS A 114 0.85 -15.72 17.07
CA LYS A 114 -0.43 -15.03 16.83
C LYS A 114 -0.37 -13.84 15.87
N GLU A 115 0.58 -12.92 16.05
CA GLU A 115 0.72 -11.74 15.18
C GLU A 115 1.64 -11.98 13.97
N LYS A 116 2.65 -12.85 14.11
CA LYS A 116 3.57 -13.21 13.03
C LYS A 116 2.91 -14.06 11.95
N ALA A 117 1.88 -14.81 12.32
CA ALA A 117 1.09 -15.64 11.44
C ALA A 117 0.57 -14.86 10.25
N VAL A 118 -0.13 -13.76 10.54
CA VAL A 118 -0.85 -12.94 9.58
C VAL A 118 0.12 -12.33 8.57
N ASN A 119 1.25 -11.81 9.04
CA ASN A 119 2.29 -11.25 8.18
C ASN A 119 3.04 -12.33 7.36
N SER A 120 3.32 -13.50 7.96
CA SER A 120 3.94 -14.63 7.24
C SER A 120 3.03 -15.16 6.12
N TYR A 121 1.73 -15.27 6.39
CA TYR A 121 0.73 -15.63 5.39
C TYR A 121 0.66 -14.58 4.28
N PHE A 122 0.56 -13.30 4.64
CA PHE A 122 0.51 -12.22 3.68
C PHE A 122 1.73 -12.22 2.75
N GLN A 123 2.93 -12.41 3.30
CA GLN A 123 4.15 -12.52 2.51
C GLN A 123 4.10 -13.70 1.54
N ARG A 124 3.62 -14.86 2.01
CA ARG A 124 3.42 -16.05 1.16
C ARG A 124 2.39 -15.80 0.06
N LEU A 125 1.26 -15.18 0.39
CA LEU A 125 0.21 -14.82 -0.58
C LEU A 125 0.77 -13.94 -1.69
N VAL A 126 1.53 -12.90 -1.34
CA VAL A 126 2.17 -12.00 -2.31
C VAL A 126 3.14 -12.75 -3.23
N ASN A 127 3.96 -13.65 -2.68
CA ASN A 127 4.87 -14.46 -3.50
C ASN A 127 4.11 -15.37 -4.47
N LEU A 128 3.05 -16.04 -4.00
CA LEU A 128 2.21 -16.89 -4.83
C LEU A 128 1.51 -16.11 -5.96
N MET A 129 1.04 -14.89 -5.68
CA MET A 129 0.48 -14.02 -6.72
C MET A 129 1.52 -13.67 -7.79
N TYR A 130 2.76 -13.36 -7.41
CA TYR A 130 3.84 -13.13 -8.38
C TYR A 130 4.17 -14.38 -9.20
N GLU A 131 4.16 -15.57 -8.59
CA GLU A 131 4.39 -16.84 -9.28
C GLU A 131 3.28 -17.18 -10.29
N GLU A 132 2.02 -16.97 -9.91
CA GLU A 132 0.86 -17.13 -10.81
C GLU A 132 0.98 -16.17 -12.00
N ALA A 133 1.28 -14.90 -11.75
CA ALA A 133 1.44 -13.90 -12.80
C ALA A 133 2.58 -14.25 -13.78
N ALA A 134 3.72 -14.68 -13.26
CA ALA A 134 4.84 -15.13 -14.09
C ALA A 134 4.48 -16.35 -14.94
N ARG A 135 3.77 -17.34 -14.35
CA ARG A 135 3.29 -18.52 -15.09
C ARG A 135 2.32 -18.15 -16.20
N HIS A 136 1.38 -17.23 -15.93
CA HIS A 136 0.42 -16.74 -16.92
C HIS A 136 1.13 -16.02 -18.08
N ASN A 137 2.10 -15.15 -17.80
CA ASN A 137 2.84 -14.45 -18.84
C ASN A 137 3.68 -15.42 -19.69
N ALA A 138 4.29 -16.45 -19.08
CA ALA A 138 5.05 -17.47 -19.78
C ALA A 138 4.17 -18.33 -20.72
N SER A 139 2.95 -18.68 -20.30
CA SER A 139 2.01 -19.45 -21.13
C SER A 139 1.34 -18.59 -22.22
N SER A 140 1.02 -17.34 -21.90
CA SER A 140 0.37 -16.41 -22.83
C SER A 140 1.33 -15.91 -23.92
N GLY A 141 2.62 -15.80 -23.63
CA GLY A 141 3.65 -15.41 -24.60
C GLY A 141 3.92 -16.45 -25.70
N GLN A 142 3.42 -17.68 -25.57
CA GLN A 142 3.49 -18.71 -26.60
C GLN A 142 2.27 -18.72 -27.54
N ALA A 143 1.18 -18.02 -27.18
CA ALA A 143 0.00 -17.86 -28.02
C ALA A 143 0.09 -16.52 -28.78
N GLU A 144 0.19 -16.61 -30.11
CA GLU A 144 0.39 -15.52 -31.07
C GLU A 144 -0.18 -14.13 -30.66
N GLY A 145 0.72 -13.19 -30.41
CA GLY A 145 0.58 -11.75 -30.72
C GLY A 145 -0.40 -10.88 -29.93
N ASN A 146 -1.35 -11.44 -29.19
CA ASN A 146 -2.43 -10.67 -28.53
C ASN A 146 -2.66 -11.02 -27.05
N GLY A 147 -1.77 -11.79 -26.42
CA GLY A 147 -1.87 -12.11 -25.00
C GLY A 147 -1.79 -10.83 -24.14
N LYS A 148 -2.87 -10.49 -23.44
CA LYS A 148 -2.87 -9.40 -22.45
C LYS A 148 -1.92 -9.79 -21.32
N THR A 149 -0.74 -9.19 -21.31
CA THR A 149 0.24 -9.39 -20.24
C THR A 149 -0.20 -8.64 -19.00
N ILE A 150 0.06 -9.25 -17.85
CA ILE A 150 -0.13 -8.62 -16.55
C ILE A 150 1.23 -8.18 -16.01
N PRO A 151 1.30 -7.04 -15.29
CA PRO A 151 2.55 -6.58 -14.73
C PRO A 151 3.24 -7.65 -13.88
N GLU A 152 4.54 -7.84 -14.12
CA GLU A 152 5.38 -8.73 -13.30
C GLU A 152 5.80 -8.05 -12.00
N ARG A 153 6.45 -8.82 -11.12
CA ARG A 153 6.95 -8.38 -9.82
C ARG A 153 7.73 -7.06 -9.92
N MET A 154 7.10 -5.97 -9.47
CA MET A 154 7.73 -4.65 -9.44
C MET A 154 8.50 -4.40 -8.15
N TYR A 155 8.01 -4.93 -7.02
CA TYR A 155 8.54 -4.61 -5.69
C TYR A 155 8.94 -5.83 -4.89
N ARG A 156 9.87 -5.63 -3.96
CA ARG A 156 10.32 -6.67 -3.03
C ARG A 156 9.71 -6.41 -1.66
N LEU A 157 8.93 -7.38 -1.17
CA LEU A 157 8.40 -7.40 0.18
C LEU A 157 9.42 -8.00 1.16
N VAL A 158 9.69 -7.30 2.25
CA VAL A 158 10.67 -7.68 3.28
C VAL A 158 10.03 -7.60 4.66
N ASP A 159 10.38 -8.55 5.52
CA ASP A 159 9.92 -8.65 6.92
C ASP A 159 10.82 -7.84 7.88
N TYR A 160 10.21 -6.97 8.68
CA TYR A 160 10.81 -6.15 9.73
C TYR A 160 10.17 -6.35 11.11
N GLN A 161 9.39 -7.41 11.32
CA GLN A 161 8.77 -7.69 12.64
C GLN A 161 9.80 -7.85 13.77
N THR A 162 11.02 -8.30 13.44
CA THR A 162 12.09 -8.56 14.43
C THR A 162 13.24 -7.56 14.39
N LYS A 163 13.23 -6.62 13.43
CA LYS A 163 14.32 -5.66 13.22
C LYS A 163 13.77 -4.31 12.76
N GLU A 164 14.47 -3.24 13.07
CA GLU A 164 14.06 -1.91 12.59
C GLU A 164 14.39 -1.73 11.12
N VAL A 165 13.58 -0.93 10.43
CA VAL A 165 13.94 -0.46 9.09
C VAL A 165 15.13 0.48 9.23
N PRO A 166 16.25 0.28 8.50
CA PRO A 166 17.41 1.15 8.60
C PRO A 166 17.05 2.62 8.38
N ASN A 167 17.63 3.49 9.21
CA ASN A 167 17.43 4.94 9.22
C ASN A 167 15.99 5.41 9.55
N SER A 168 15.13 4.54 10.06
CA SER A 168 13.74 4.90 10.42
C SER A 168 13.58 5.57 11.79
N GLY A 169 14.67 5.79 12.54
CA GLY A 169 14.61 6.40 13.87
C GLY A 169 13.93 5.52 14.92
N GLY A 170 14.12 4.20 14.85
CA GLY A 170 13.57 3.25 15.84
C GLY A 170 12.21 2.64 15.47
N LEU A 171 11.71 2.87 14.25
CA LEU A 171 10.42 2.35 13.84
C LEU A 171 10.51 0.86 13.47
N LYS A 172 9.62 0.08 14.09
CA LYS A 172 9.38 -1.33 13.76
C LYS A 172 8.12 -1.40 12.92
N MET A 173 8.28 -1.45 11.61
CA MET A 173 7.21 -1.75 10.66
C MET A 173 7.10 -3.26 10.52
N ASP A 174 5.91 -3.81 10.27
CA ASP A 174 5.77 -5.26 10.14
C ASP A 174 6.37 -5.79 8.84
N LEU A 175 5.83 -5.38 7.69
CA LEU A 175 6.41 -5.70 6.37
C LEU A 175 6.53 -4.44 5.52
N VAL A 176 7.46 -4.45 4.57
CA VAL A 176 7.76 -3.29 3.74
C VAL A 176 8.01 -3.72 2.30
N PHE A 177 7.28 -3.14 1.36
CA PHE A 177 7.64 -3.19 -0.05
C PHE A 177 8.69 -2.12 -0.34
N PHE A 178 9.81 -2.51 -0.93
CA PHE A 178 10.83 -1.58 -1.42
C PHE A 178 10.83 -1.46 -2.94
N TYR A 179 11.28 -0.29 -3.40
CA TYR A 179 11.63 -0.06 -4.80
C TYR A 179 12.66 -1.09 -5.29
N PRO A 180 12.52 -1.57 -6.54
CA PRO A 180 13.41 -2.57 -7.09
C PRO A 180 14.84 -2.04 -7.17
N ARG A 181 15.82 -2.91 -6.91
CA ARG A 181 17.26 -2.63 -7.04
C ARG A 181 17.78 -1.49 -6.13
N GLN A 182 17.00 -1.06 -5.14
CA GLN A 182 17.39 -0.05 -4.15
C GLN A 182 17.78 -0.68 -2.80
N PRO A 183 18.63 0.00 -1.99
CA PRO A 183 18.92 -0.41 -0.62
C PRO A 183 17.68 -0.48 0.27
N GLU A 184 17.60 -1.46 1.15
CA GLU A 184 16.47 -1.67 2.07
C GLU A 184 16.52 -0.70 3.26
N ASN A 185 16.04 0.53 3.07
CA ASN A 185 15.98 1.58 4.11
C ASN A 185 14.76 2.48 3.92
N ILE A 186 14.51 3.36 4.90
CA ILE A 186 13.33 4.26 4.90
C ILE A 186 13.21 5.13 3.63
N ASN A 187 14.31 5.48 2.97
CA ASN A 187 14.32 6.31 1.77
C ASN A 187 13.77 5.58 0.53
N ASN A 188 13.70 4.24 0.57
CA ASN A 188 13.29 3.42 -0.57
C ASN A 188 12.01 2.63 -0.33
N VAL A 189 11.29 2.93 0.75
CA VAL A 189 9.98 2.35 1.07
C VAL A 189 8.97 2.74 -0.01
N HIS A 190 8.31 1.74 -0.59
CA HIS A 190 7.22 1.93 -1.54
C HIS A 190 5.85 1.84 -0.87
N ILE A 191 5.54 0.72 -0.22
CA ILE A 191 4.30 0.49 0.53
C ILE A 191 4.68 -0.12 1.88
N ILE A 192 4.07 0.38 2.95
CA ILE A 192 4.21 -0.21 4.30
C ILE A 192 3.06 -1.20 4.49
N VAL A 193 3.30 -2.31 5.17
CA VAL A 193 2.25 -3.23 5.65
C VAL A 193 2.28 -3.23 7.16
N GLU A 194 1.14 -2.95 7.78
CA GLU A 194 0.95 -3.02 9.23
C GLU A 194 -0.08 -4.09 9.55
N GLY A 195 0.32 -5.10 10.32
CA GLY A 195 -0.50 -6.24 10.68
C GLY A 195 -1.08 -6.14 12.09
N LYS A 196 -2.35 -6.51 12.23
CA LYS A 196 -3.04 -6.72 13.49
C LYS A 196 -3.83 -8.02 13.41
N LEU A 197 -3.72 -8.88 14.42
CA LEU A 197 -4.43 -10.16 14.41
C LEU A 197 -5.96 -10.01 14.51
N LYS A 198 -6.45 -8.95 15.16
CA LYS A 198 -7.88 -8.75 15.37
C LYS A 198 -8.45 -7.90 14.25
N ASN A 199 -9.65 -8.24 13.79
CA ASN A 199 -10.49 -7.34 13.01
C ASN A 199 -10.65 -6.04 13.81
N MET A 200 -10.27 -4.93 13.20
CA MET A 200 -10.35 -3.61 13.81
C MET A 200 -11.63 -2.91 13.34
N PRO A 201 -12.34 -2.21 14.23
CA PRO A 201 -13.52 -1.47 13.85
C PRO A 201 -13.18 -0.28 12.93
N ASP A 202 -14.23 0.32 12.38
CA ASP A 202 -14.18 1.68 11.84
C ASP A 202 -14.68 2.65 12.91
N PRO A 203 -13.92 3.70 13.30
CA PRO A 203 -12.57 4.08 12.83
C PRO A 203 -11.44 3.17 13.34
N ILE A 204 -10.29 3.19 12.64
CA ILE A 204 -9.06 2.48 13.06
C ILE A 204 -8.72 2.87 14.51
N ALA A 205 -8.43 1.86 15.34
CA ALA A 205 -8.10 2.09 16.75
C ALA A 205 -6.95 3.09 16.92
N VAL A 206 -7.12 4.04 17.85
CA VAL A 206 -6.22 5.18 18.12
C VAL A 206 -4.73 4.81 18.06
N LYS A 207 -4.34 3.74 18.78
CA LYS A 207 -2.93 3.30 18.85
C LYS A 207 -2.40 2.83 17.50
N ALA A 208 -3.19 2.07 16.75
CA ALA A 208 -2.79 1.57 15.43
C ALA A 208 -2.72 2.73 14.42
N PHE A 209 -3.71 3.63 14.43
CA PHE A 209 -3.69 4.81 13.57
C PHE A 209 -2.47 5.70 13.85
N ALA A 210 -2.20 6.01 15.11
CA ALA A 210 -1.06 6.84 15.50
C ALA A 210 0.29 6.22 15.09
N GLN A 211 0.41 4.88 15.16
CA GLN A 211 1.58 4.14 14.69
C GLN A 211 1.74 4.22 13.17
N ILE A 212 0.65 4.04 12.42
CA ILE A 212 0.65 4.15 10.95
C ILE A 212 1.00 5.58 10.50
N ALA A 213 0.40 6.60 11.13
CA ALA A 213 0.69 8.00 10.85
C ALA A 213 2.17 8.34 11.13
N ASP A 214 2.76 7.73 12.14
CA ASP A 214 4.19 7.90 12.48
C ASP A 214 5.11 7.30 11.41
N TYR A 215 4.74 6.15 10.82
CA TYR A 215 5.47 5.61 9.67
C TYR A 215 5.42 6.53 8.47
N GLN A 216 4.22 6.99 8.14
CA GLN A 216 3.97 7.94 7.07
C GLN A 216 4.86 9.19 7.25
N TYR A 217 4.85 9.79 8.44
CA TYR A 217 5.62 11.00 8.74
C TYR A 217 7.11 10.80 8.45
N ASN A 218 7.67 9.67 8.89
CA ASN A 218 9.08 9.34 8.68
C ASN A 218 9.39 9.04 7.20
N VAL A 219 8.47 8.41 6.46
CA VAL A 219 8.61 8.24 5.01
C VAL A 219 8.65 9.60 4.31
N TRP A 220 7.79 10.57 4.64
CA TRP A 220 7.85 11.91 4.03
C TRP A 220 9.09 12.71 4.39
N LYS A 221 9.58 12.55 5.61
CA LYS A 221 10.86 13.14 6.02
C LYS A 221 12.02 12.58 5.20
N ALA A 222 11.98 11.30 4.87
CA ALA A 222 12.97 10.59 4.08
C ALA A 222 12.82 10.78 2.56
N GLN A 223 11.59 10.96 2.07
CA GLN A 223 11.23 10.92 0.65
C GLN A 223 10.45 12.19 0.26
N HIS A 224 11.17 13.27 -0.06
CA HIS A 224 10.54 14.57 -0.34
C HIS A 224 9.68 14.61 -1.62
N THR A 225 9.92 13.71 -2.57
CA THR A 225 9.16 13.60 -3.83
C THR A 225 7.83 12.89 -3.69
N ARG A 226 7.52 12.41 -2.48
CA ARG A 226 6.33 11.64 -2.22
C ARG A 226 5.10 12.55 -2.17
N ALA A 227 4.17 12.30 -3.08
CA ALA A 227 2.84 12.90 -3.09
C ALA A 227 1.93 12.22 -2.06
N PHE A 228 2.01 10.90 -1.96
CA PHE A 228 1.19 10.12 -1.02
C PHE A 228 1.93 8.90 -0.46
N VAL A 229 1.66 8.54 0.80
CA VAL A 229 2.21 7.33 1.44
C VAL A 229 1.12 6.28 1.57
N PRO A 230 1.20 5.18 0.81
CA PRO A 230 0.30 4.05 0.95
C PRO A 230 0.74 3.11 2.08
N VAL A 231 -0.23 2.71 2.88
CA VAL A 231 -0.08 1.70 3.93
C VAL A 231 -1.17 0.65 3.75
N LEU A 232 -0.77 -0.60 3.59
CA LEU A 232 -1.66 -1.75 3.64
C LEU A 232 -1.88 -2.12 5.10
N PHE A 233 -3.09 -1.92 5.59
CA PHE A 233 -3.47 -2.25 6.95
C PHE A 233 -4.19 -3.60 6.96
N LEU A 234 -3.48 -4.63 7.41
CA LEU A 234 -3.98 -5.99 7.51
C LEU A 234 -4.51 -6.20 8.92
N HIS A 235 -5.83 -6.33 9.08
CA HIS A 235 -6.45 -6.46 10.40
C HIS A 235 -7.44 -7.63 10.42
N GLY A 236 -7.08 -8.65 11.21
CA GLY A 236 -7.72 -9.96 11.17
C GLY A 236 -7.74 -10.54 9.77
N SER A 237 -8.92 -10.72 9.18
CA SER A 237 -9.07 -11.28 7.84
C SER A 237 -9.12 -10.22 6.74
N LYS A 238 -9.24 -8.95 7.12
CA LYS A 238 -9.47 -7.85 6.19
C LYS A 238 -8.18 -7.12 5.84
N LEU A 239 -8.18 -6.60 4.62
CA LEU A 239 -7.12 -5.76 4.11
C LEU A 239 -7.69 -4.41 3.70
N ASP A 240 -7.17 -3.35 4.31
CA ASP A 240 -7.47 -1.98 3.93
C ASP A 240 -6.24 -1.34 3.29
N LEU A 241 -6.47 -0.45 2.34
CA LEU A 241 -5.48 0.48 1.84
C LEU A 241 -5.73 1.85 2.49
N VAL A 242 -4.76 2.31 3.26
CA VAL A 242 -4.74 3.65 3.87
C VAL A 242 -3.75 4.51 3.09
N VAL A 243 -4.23 5.55 2.43
CA VAL A 243 -3.40 6.45 1.62
C VAL A 243 -3.35 7.82 2.26
N PHE A 244 -2.17 8.21 2.74
CA PHE A 244 -1.96 9.53 3.31
C PHE A 244 -1.55 10.51 2.21
N ALA A 245 -2.33 11.59 2.07
CA ALA A 245 -1.97 12.79 1.35
C ALA A 245 -1.54 13.88 2.35
N ARG A 246 -0.99 15.00 1.87
CA ARG A 246 -0.38 16.02 2.74
C ARG A 246 -1.31 16.59 3.81
N ASP A 247 -2.59 16.69 3.51
CA ASP A 247 -3.60 17.39 4.29
C ASP A 247 -4.74 16.49 4.79
N HIS A 248 -4.93 15.31 4.21
CA HIS A 248 -5.98 14.35 4.55
C HIS A 248 -5.51 12.90 4.29
N TRP A 249 -6.34 11.91 4.60
CA TRP A 249 -6.06 10.52 4.28
C TRP A 249 -7.30 9.78 3.83
N TYR A 250 -7.10 8.81 2.95
CA TYR A 250 -8.14 7.96 2.39
C TYR A 250 -8.08 6.57 3.01
N ARG A 251 -9.24 5.97 3.28
CA ARG A 251 -9.38 4.57 3.65
C ARG A 251 -10.21 3.85 2.61
N VAL A 252 -9.67 2.76 2.07
CA VAL A 252 -10.42 1.85 1.20
C VAL A 252 -10.31 0.43 1.73
N GLU A 253 -11.45 -0.21 1.96
CA GLU A 253 -11.50 -1.64 2.20
C GLU A 253 -11.24 -2.37 0.87
N LEU A 254 -10.11 -3.08 0.76
CA LEU A 254 -9.84 -3.92 -0.41
C LEU A 254 -10.69 -5.19 -0.35
N GLY A 255 -10.87 -5.74 0.86
CA GLY A 255 -11.72 -6.89 1.17
C GLY A 255 -10.98 -7.95 2.01
N PRO A 256 -11.52 -9.18 2.11
CA PRO A 256 -10.90 -10.26 2.87
C PRO A 256 -9.73 -10.92 2.12
N VAL A 257 -8.66 -11.25 2.85
CA VAL A 257 -7.51 -12.04 2.34
C VAL A 257 -7.52 -13.50 2.82
N CYS A 258 -8.44 -13.84 3.71
CA CYS A 258 -8.68 -15.17 4.25
C CYS A 258 -10.15 -15.29 4.70
N TYR A 259 -10.60 -16.50 5.00
CA TYR A 259 -12.00 -16.77 5.34
C TYR A 259 -12.30 -16.58 6.82
N ASP A 260 -13.48 -16.02 7.10
CA ASP A 260 -14.03 -15.84 8.45
C ASP A 260 -14.90 -17.01 8.91
N LYS A 261 -15.14 -18.00 8.04
CA LYS A 261 -15.96 -19.19 8.31
C LYS A 261 -15.25 -20.43 7.82
N GLN A 262 -15.49 -21.56 8.51
CA GLN A 262 -14.95 -22.86 8.13
C GLN A 262 -15.68 -23.47 6.93
N THR A 263 -16.96 -23.15 6.77
CA THR A 263 -17.75 -23.49 5.58
C THR A 263 -17.76 -22.28 4.67
N ILE A 264 -17.19 -22.44 3.48
CA ILE A 264 -16.98 -21.39 2.47
C ILE A 264 -18.03 -21.60 1.37
N ASP A 265 -18.68 -20.53 0.94
CA ASP A 265 -19.54 -20.55 -0.24
C ASP A 265 -18.88 -19.87 -1.45
N GLY A 266 -19.57 -19.87 -2.60
CA GLY A 266 -19.03 -19.27 -3.82
C GLY A 266 -18.81 -17.75 -3.72
N HIS A 267 -19.60 -17.04 -2.90
CA HIS A 267 -19.45 -15.61 -2.71
C HIS A 267 -18.21 -15.28 -1.89
N ASP A 268 -17.91 -16.07 -0.86
CA ASP A 268 -16.68 -15.92 -0.08
C ASP A 268 -15.42 -16.04 -0.97
N ILE A 269 -15.41 -16.98 -1.91
CA ILE A 269 -14.30 -17.16 -2.87
C ILE A 269 -14.17 -15.94 -3.79
N ASP A 270 -15.30 -15.45 -4.30
CA ASP A 270 -15.34 -14.30 -5.20
C ASP A 270 -14.80 -13.03 -4.53
N ASP A 271 -15.11 -12.81 -3.24
CA ASP A 271 -14.63 -11.68 -2.45
C ASP A 271 -13.11 -11.72 -2.22
N VAL A 272 -12.58 -12.89 -1.83
CA VAL A 272 -11.12 -13.07 -1.66
C VAL A 272 -10.39 -12.87 -2.98
N ARG A 273 -10.94 -13.44 -4.07
CA ARG A 273 -10.38 -13.30 -5.43
C ARG A 273 -10.35 -11.85 -5.88
N LEU A 274 -11.42 -11.09 -5.64
CA LEU A 274 -11.47 -9.66 -5.94
C LEU A 274 -10.45 -8.87 -5.11
N THR A 275 -10.30 -9.22 -3.83
CA THR A 275 -9.30 -8.62 -2.94
C THR A 275 -7.88 -8.86 -3.46
N MET A 276 -7.56 -10.08 -3.89
CA MET A 276 -6.26 -10.41 -4.48
C MET A 276 -6.01 -9.61 -5.76
N ALA A 277 -7.01 -9.48 -6.65
CA ALA A 277 -6.88 -8.69 -7.86
C ALA A 277 -6.61 -7.19 -7.57
N ARG A 278 -7.34 -6.60 -6.62
CA ARG A 278 -7.12 -5.21 -6.17
C ARG A 278 -5.76 -5.02 -5.51
N LEU A 279 -5.36 -5.94 -4.64
CA LEU A 279 -4.04 -5.92 -4.02
C LEU A 279 -2.94 -6.00 -5.08
N TYR A 280 -3.08 -6.93 -6.04
CA TYR A 280 -2.12 -7.09 -7.13
C TYR A 280 -2.01 -5.83 -7.98
N TYR A 281 -3.13 -5.17 -8.28
CA TYR A 281 -3.14 -3.87 -8.93
C TYR A 281 -2.31 -2.85 -8.16
N VAL A 282 -2.55 -2.69 -6.85
CA VAL A 282 -1.86 -1.72 -5.99
C VAL A 282 -0.35 -2.00 -5.93
N ILE A 283 0.07 -3.24 -5.71
CA ILE A 283 1.50 -3.60 -5.55
C ILE A 283 2.25 -3.75 -6.88
N THR A 284 1.60 -3.47 -8.00
CA THR A 284 2.24 -3.46 -9.33
C THR A 284 2.13 -2.11 -10.03
N GLN A 285 1.54 -1.09 -9.37
CA GLN A 285 1.57 0.25 -9.94
C GLN A 285 3.00 0.80 -9.93
N PRO A 286 3.49 1.39 -11.03
CA PRO A 286 4.76 2.10 -11.07
C PRO A 286 4.86 3.21 -10.02
N SER A 287 6.07 3.62 -9.68
CA SER A 287 6.31 4.59 -8.59
C SER A 287 5.75 5.99 -8.83
N GLU A 288 5.77 6.38 -10.10
CA GLU A 288 5.27 7.63 -10.66
C GLU A 288 3.74 7.65 -10.78
N SER A 289 3.14 6.47 -10.94
CA SER A 289 1.70 6.32 -10.86
C SER A 289 1.29 6.31 -9.40
N PHE A 290 2.05 5.63 -8.53
CA PHE A 290 1.67 5.35 -7.15
C PHE A 290 2.72 5.81 -6.12
N GLY A 291 2.69 7.11 -5.82
CA GLY A 291 3.24 7.65 -4.57
C GLY A 291 4.20 8.81 -4.77
N HIS A 292 4.83 8.91 -5.93
CA HIS A 292 5.78 9.96 -6.24
C HIS A 292 5.34 10.80 -7.43
N ILE A 293 5.75 12.06 -7.42
CA ILE A 293 5.59 12.96 -8.58
C ILE A 293 6.53 12.63 -9.75
N CYS A 294 7.44 11.66 -9.57
CA CYS A 294 8.44 11.25 -10.56
C CYS A 294 8.80 9.77 -10.39
N ASP A 295 9.32 9.14 -11.44
CA ASP A 295 9.83 7.76 -11.37
C ASP A 295 11.08 7.72 -10.48
N VAL A 296 11.01 7.01 -9.35
CA VAL A 296 12.15 6.81 -8.42
C VAL A 296 12.77 5.41 -8.54
N SER A 297 12.18 4.53 -9.34
CA SER A 297 12.65 3.15 -9.52
C SER A 297 14.05 3.07 -10.12
N ARG A 298 14.47 4.11 -10.84
CA ARG A 298 15.81 4.24 -11.46
C ARG A 298 16.88 4.85 -10.55
N GLY A 299 16.57 5.08 -9.26
CA GLY A 299 17.56 5.55 -8.28
C GLY A 299 17.88 7.05 -8.35
N TRP A 300 16.92 7.89 -8.72
CA TRP A 300 17.12 9.33 -8.72
C TRP A 300 17.34 9.84 -7.28
N LYS A 301 18.46 10.51 -7.03
CA LYS A 301 18.83 10.98 -5.66
C LYS A 301 18.24 12.33 -5.30
N HIS A 302 18.07 13.20 -6.30
CA HIS A 302 17.66 14.57 -6.07
C HIS A 302 16.57 14.95 -7.06
N VAL A 303 15.52 15.51 -6.49
CA VAL A 303 14.51 16.27 -7.21
C VAL A 303 14.55 17.68 -6.68
N SER A 304 15.02 18.60 -7.51
CA SER A 304 15.05 20.03 -7.18
C SER A 304 13.91 20.71 -7.91
N PHE A 305 13.04 21.39 -7.17
CA PHE A 305 12.05 22.27 -7.77
C PHE A 305 12.74 23.60 -8.09
N VAL A 306 12.94 23.88 -9.37
CA VAL A 306 13.46 25.17 -9.81
C VAL A 306 12.30 26.03 -10.25
N ARG A 307 12.20 27.22 -9.66
CA ARG A 307 11.23 28.22 -10.07
C ARG A 307 11.93 29.14 -11.05
N ASP A 308 11.88 28.79 -12.32
CA ASP A 308 12.41 29.64 -13.37
C ASP A 308 11.25 30.26 -14.17
N SER A 309 11.22 31.58 -14.28
CA SER A 309 10.27 32.32 -15.13
C SER A 309 8.76 32.01 -14.94
N GLY A 310 8.32 31.67 -13.73
CA GLY A 310 6.89 31.44 -13.43
C GLY A 310 6.38 30.03 -13.71
N VAL A 311 7.25 29.09 -14.10
CA VAL A 311 6.95 27.67 -14.25
C VAL A 311 7.71 26.89 -13.17
N ASN A 312 7.01 26.02 -12.44
CA ASN A 312 7.66 25.09 -11.52
C ASN A 312 8.24 23.94 -12.36
N SER A 313 9.56 23.80 -12.41
CA SER A 313 10.25 22.70 -13.08
C SER A 313 10.87 21.74 -12.06
N VAL A 314 10.93 20.46 -12.43
CA VAL A 314 11.50 19.37 -11.63
C VAL A 314 12.83 18.97 -12.28
N LEU A 315 13.95 19.20 -11.60
CA LEU A 315 15.26 18.67 -12.01
C LEU A 315 15.53 17.36 -11.31
N THR A 316 15.76 16.29 -12.06
CA THR A 316 16.09 14.96 -11.51
C THR A 316 17.55 14.61 -11.81
N THR A 317 18.34 14.19 -10.80
CA THR A 317 19.73 13.71 -11.01
C THR A 317 19.84 12.18 -10.86
N PRO A 318 20.28 11.42 -11.90
CA PRO A 318 20.36 9.96 -11.84
C PRO A 318 21.49 9.46 -10.92
N MET A 319 21.39 8.21 -10.46
CA MET A 319 22.32 7.63 -9.46
C MET A 319 23.75 7.33 -9.95
N SER A 320 24.07 7.57 -11.22
CA SER A 320 25.35 7.18 -11.80
C SER A 320 25.86 8.19 -12.84
N SER A 321 26.75 9.07 -12.42
CA SER A 321 28.12 9.08 -12.98
C SER A 321 29.08 9.73 -11.98
N PRO A 322 30.24 9.14 -11.70
CA PRO A 322 31.34 9.83 -11.03
C PRO A 322 32.06 10.83 -11.96
N ASP A 323 31.52 11.12 -13.15
CA ASP A 323 32.09 12.05 -14.10
C ASP A 323 31.38 13.42 -14.04
N PRO A 324 32.09 14.50 -13.67
CA PRO A 324 31.51 15.85 -13.61
C PRO A 324 31.25 16.48 -15.00
N THR A 325 31.16 15.68 -16.06
CA THR A 325 31.06 16.18 -17.46
C THR A 325 29.85 15.66 -18.23
N THR A 326 28.96 14.86 -17.63
CA THR A 326 27.76 14.40 -18.33
C THR A 326 26.61 15.37 -18.11
N ASP A 327 26.15 15.99 -19.20
CA ASP A 327 25.08 16.97 -19.25
C ASP A 327 23.86 16.57 -18.39
N SER A 328 23.46 17.49 -17.51
CA SER A 328 22.22 17.40 -16.77
C SER A 328 21.04 17.46 -17.75
N VAL A 329 20.40 16.34 -18.03
CA VAL A 329 19.20 16.31 -18.87
C VAL A 329 18.04 16.88 -18.04
N ALA A 330 17.64 18.12 -18.35
CA ALA A 330 16.41 18.71 -17.83
C ALA A 330 15.20 18.03 -18.48
N LEU A 331 14.57 17.08 -17.77
CA LEU A 331 13.25 16.59 -18.13
C LEU A 331 12.21 17.58 -17.60
N LEU A 332 11.73 18.47 -18.48
CA LEU A 332 10.65 19.42 -18.18
C LEU A 332 9.32 18.66 -18.03
N GLY A 333 9.02 18.20 -16.81
CA GLY A 333 7.68 17.80 -16.42
C GLY A 333 6.84 19.02 -16.04
N HIS A 334 5.72 19.25 -16.74
CA HIS A 334 4.76 20.29 -16.38
C HIS A 334 4.02 19.86 -15.10
N ILE A 335 4.32 20.46 -13.94
CA ILE A 335 3.45 20.35 -12.77
C ILE A 335 2.34 21.39 -12.92
N SER A 336 1.24 20.98 -13.55
CA SER A 336 0.00 21.76 -13.50
C SER A 336 -0.68 21.53 -12.14
N ARG A 337 -0.43 22.47 -11.22
CA ARG A 337 -1.17 22.72 -9.96
C ARG A 337 -1.35 21.51 -9.02
N PHE A 338 -0.58 21.52 -7.93
CA PHE A 338 -0.98 21.01 -6.62
C PHE A 338 -0.92 22.16 -5.63
#